data_AF-A0A3R9DVB9-F1
#
_entry.id   AF-A0A3R9DVB9-F1
#
_cell.length_a   1.000
_cell.length_b   1.000
_cell.length_c   1.000
_cell.angle_alpha   90.00
_cell.angle_beta   90.00
_cell.angle_gamma   90.00
#
_symmetry.space_group_name_H-M   'P 1'
#
loop_
_entity.id
_entity.type
_entity.pdbx_description
1 polymer ?
#
loop_
_entity_poly.entity_id
_entity_poly.type
_entity_poly.pdbx_seq_one_letter_code
_entity_poly.pdbx_strand_id
1 'polypeptide(L)'
;MEYQYPIDYTWSTDEIVDVIHFFECIEKAYENGIDRDVLLAAYRRFKEIVPGKAQEKTIFNEFEEVSGYTSYQAVKALKETSSGQKIKVAPKRK
;
A
#
# COMPACT_ATOMS: atom_id res chain seq x y z
N MET A 1 9.27 -7.25 -15.81
CA MET A 1 9.27 -5.78 -15.67
C MET A 1 9.79 -5.50 -14.28
N GLU A 2 10.96 -4.89 -14.17
CA GLU A 2 11.57 -4.53 -12.89
C GLU A 2 10.98 -3.19 -12.47
N TYR A 3 10.03 -3.21 -11.54
CA TYR A 3 9.45 -2.00 -10.99
C TYR A 3 10.39 -1.43 -9.94
N GLN A 4 10.66 -0.14 -10.05
CA GLN A 4 11.54 0.58 -9.14
C GLN A 4 10.70 1.08 -7.97
N TYR A 5 10.83 0.43 -6.81
CA TYR A 5 10.15 0.85 -5.59
C TYR A 5 10.78 2.14 -5.04
N PRO A 6 9.99 3.03 -4.43
CA PRO A 6 10.50 4.18 -3.71
C PRO A 6 11.18 3.72 -2.42
N ILE A 7 12.49 3.45 -2.52
CA ILE A 7 13.31 2.91 -1.43
C ILE A 7 14.11 4.04 -0.80
N ASP A 8 13.98 4.19 0.52
CA ASP A 8 14.92 4.95 1.32
C ASP A 8 16.11 4.05 1.66
N TYR A 9 17.33 4.47 1.30
CA TYR A 9 18.56 3.70 1.54
C TYR A 9 18.90 3.55 3.03
N THR A 10 18.17 4.22 3.92
CA THR A 10 18.30 4.04 5.38
C THR A 10 17.54 2.82 5.91
N TRP A 11 16.66 2.20 5.12
CA TRP A 11 15.92 1.01 5.52
C TRP A 11 16.76 -0.26 5.43
N SER A 12 16.57 -1.13 6.41
CA SER A 12 17.06 -2.50 6.39
C SER A 12 16.34 -3.35 5.33
N THR A 13 16.96 -4.47 4.95
CA THR A 13 16.38 -5.37 3.95
C THR A 13 14.99 -5.87 4.35
N ASP A 14 14.77 -6.19 5.62
CA ASP A 14 13.46 -6.59 6.14
C ASP A 14 12.41 -5.49 5.98
N GLU A 15 12.77 -4.23 6.26
CA GLU A 15 11.86 -3.09 6.09
C GLU A 15 11.52 -2.86 4.61
N ILE A 16 12.48 -3.04 3.70
CA ILE A 16 12.21 -2.97 2.27
C ILE A 16 11.20 -4.06 1.85
N VAL A 17 11.39 -5.29 2.34
CA VAL A 17 10.46 -6.41 2.07
C VAL A 17 9.06 -6.10 2.62
N ASP A 18 8.97 -5.53 3.82
CA ASP A 18 7.70 -5.12 4.43
C ASP A 18 6.96 -4.03 3.62
N VAL A 19 7.70 -3.05 3.09
CA VAL A 19 7.13 -1.99 2.23
C VAL A 19 6.66 -2.57 0.90
N ILE A 20 7.43 -3.47 0.28
CA ILE A 20 7.01 -4.18 -0.94
C ILE A 20 5.72 -4.97 -0.66
N HIS A 21 5.68 -5.71 0.45
CA HIS A 21 4.50 -6.48 0.83
C HIS A 21 3.25 -5.62 1.02
N PHE A 22 3.40 -4.42 1.58
CA PHE A 22 2.30 -3.46 1.65
C PHE A 22 1.76 -3.10 0.26
N PHE A 23 2.62 -2.83 -0.72
CA PHE A 23 2.18 -2.50 -2.08
C PHE A 23 1.55 -3.68 -2.82
N GLU A 24 2.06 -4.90 -2.65
CA GLU A 24 1.39 -6.11 -3.16
C GLU A 24 -0.03 -6.26 -2.61
N CYS A 25 -0.24 -5.87 -1.35
CA CYS A 25 -1.57 -5.87 -0.73
C CYS A 25 -2.50 -4.82 -1.37
N ILE A 26 -1.97 -3.68 -1.78
CA ILE A 26 -2.71 -2.66 -2.52
C ILE A 26 -3.11 -3.20 -3.90
N GLU A 27 -2.19 -3.81 -4.65
CA GLU A 27 -2.48 -4.42 -5.96
C GLU A 27 -3.59 -5.46 -5.84
N LYS A 28 -3.48 -6.38 -4.87
CA LYS A 28 -4.52 -7.38 -4.59
C LYS A 28 -5.88 -6.75 -4.29
N ALA A 29 -5.91 -5.62 -3.60
CA ALA A 29 -7.15 -4.90 -3.32
C ALA A 29 -7.84 -4.37 -4.60
N TYR A 30 -7.08 -4.05 -5.64
CA TYR A 30 -7.62 -3.61 -6.94
C TYR A 30 -8.02 -4.77 -7.86
N GLU A 31 -7.26 -5.86 -7.87
CA GLU A 31 -7.51 -7.00 -8.77
C GLU A 31 -8.62 -7.93 -8.23
N ASN A 32 -8.35 -8.58 -7.12
CA ASN A 32 -9.14 -9.71 -6.61
C ASN A 32 -9.93 -9.35 -5.34
N GLY A 33 -9.54 -8.27 -4.66
CA GLY A 33 -9.96 -7.92 -3.32
C GLY A 33 -9.12 -8.65 -2.27
N ILE A 34 -8.85 -7.97 -1.16
CA ILE A 34 -8.01 -8.47 -0.06
C ILE A 34 -8.79 -8.47 1.25
N ASP A 35 -8.44 -9.38 2.17
CA ASP A 35 -8.96 -9.33 3.53
C ASP A 35 -8.51 -8.04 4.23
N ARG A 36 -9.44 -7.37 4.91
CA ARG A 36 -9.15 -6.12 5.62
C ARG A 36 -8.03 -6.29 6.64
N ASP A 37 -8.03 -7.38 7.39
CA ASP A 37 -7.11 -7.56 8.51
C ASP A 37 -5.68 -7.81 7.99
N VAL A 38 -5.54 -8.43 6.81
CA VAL A 38 -4.26 -8.55 6.09
C VAL A 38 -3.75 -7.19 5.64
N LEU A 39 -4.58 -6.38 4.96
CA LEU A 39 -4.17 -5.05 4.52
C LEU A 39 -3.89 -4.13 5.72
N LEU A 40 -4.62 -4.29 6.83
CA LEU A 40 -4.39 -3.54 8.06
C LEU A 40 -3.03 -3.85 8.69
N ALA A 41 -2.66 -5.12 8.75
CA ALA A 41 -1.37 -5.56 9.29
C ALA A 41 -0.22 -4.99 8.45
N ALA A 42 -0.31 -5.13 7.13
CA ALA A 42 0.69 -4.57 6.20
C ALA A 42 0.78 -3.04 6.30
N TYR A 43 -0.37 -2.35 6.39
CA TYR A 43 -0.37 -0.89 6.58
C TYR A 43 0.24 -0.45 7.91
N ARG A 44 0.00 -1.17 9.01
CA ARG A 44 0.62 -0.87 10.31
C ARG A 44 2.13 -1.00 10.24
N ARG A 45 2.62 -2.09 9.64
CA ARG A 45 4.04 -2.30 9.45
C ARG A 45 4.67 -1.21 8.59
N PHE A 46 4.03 -0.85 7.49
CA PHE A 46 4.42 0.28 6.67
C PHE A 46 4.50 1.59 7.47
N LYS A 47 3.56 1.84 8.40
CA LYS A 47 3.56 3.03 9.26
C LYS A 47 4.67 3.05 10.32
N GLU A 48 5.16 1.89 10.75
CA GLU A 48 6.33 1.79 11.64
C GLU A 48 7.60 2.26 10.91
N ILE A 49 7.73 1.87 9.64
CA ILE A 49 8.88 2.20 8.77
C ILE A 49 8.78 3.65 8.27
N VAL A 50 7.57 4.07 7.89
CA VAL A 50 7.25 5.39 7.34
C VAL A 50 6.26 6.13 8.25
N PRO A 51 6.70 6.66 9.40
CA PRO A 51 5.81 7.36 10.32
C PRO A 51 5.33 8.70 9.74
N GLY A 52 6.17 9.38 8.96
CA GLY A 52 5.91 10.72 8.42
C GLY A 52 4.83 10.76 7.34
N LYS A 53 3.81 11.61 7.52
CA LYS A 53 2.73 11.81 6.54
C LYS A 53 3.21 12.35 5.19
N ALA A 54 4.23 13.21 5.19
CA ALA A 54 4.81 13.75 3.96
C ALA A 54 5.52 12.65 3.16
N GLN A 55 6.32 11.83 3.83
CA GLN A 55 7.03 10.71 3.21
C GLN A 55 6.06 9.64 2.70
N GLU A 56 5.03 9.28 3.49
CA GLU A 56 3.93 8.40 3.05
C GLU A 56 3.29 8.92 1.75
N LYS A 57 3.00 10.23 1.67
CA LYS A 57 2.42 10.83 0.47
C LYS A 57 3.36 10.74 -0.73
N THR A 58 4.65 11.00 -0.56
CA THR A 58 5.65 10.88 -1.63
C THR A 58 5.70 9.45 -2.16
N ILE A 59 5.85 8.48 -1.26
CA ILE A 59 5.91 7.04 -1.58
C ILE A 59 4.63 6.57 -2.28
N PHE A 60 3.45 7.04 -1.86
CA PHE A 60 2.19 6.70 -2.51
C PHE A 60 2.09 7.29 -3.92
N ASN A 61 2.55 8.52 -4.12
CA ASN A 61 2.57 9.14 -5.44
C ASN A 61 3.51 8.38 -6.38
N GLU A 62 4.73 8.06 -5.93
CA GLU A 62 5.71 7.31 -6.71
C GLU A 62 5.16 5.94 -7.12
N PHE A 63 4.52 5.23 -6.19
CA PHE A 63 3.84 3.96 -6.49
C PHE A 63 2.68 4.14 -7.50
N GLU A 64 1.88 5.20 -7.36
CA GLU A 64 0.78 5.49 -8.28
C GLU A 64 1.30 5.82 -9.70
N GLU A 65 2.43 6.51 -9.82
CA GLU A 65 3.06 6.83 -11.11
C GLU A 65 3.53 5.57 -11.85
N VAL A 66 4.06 4.57 -11.12
CA VAL A 66 4.59 3.34 -11.74
C VAL A 66 3.52 2.27 -11.97
N SER A 67 2.55 2.13 -11.05
CA SER A 67 1.55 1.04 -11.09
C SER A 67 0.20 1.49 -11.66
N GLY A 68 -0.13 2.79 -11.57
CA GLY A 68 -1.45 3.31 -11.86
C GLY A 68 -2.49 3.08 -10.75
N TYR A 69 -2.11 2.49 -9.61
CA TYR A 69 -3.00 2.25 -8.47
C TYR A 69 -2.82 3.32 -7.38
N THR A 70 -3.94 3.88 -6.92
CA THR A 70 -3.92 4.90 -5.86
C THR A 70 -3.93 4.26 -4.47
N SER A 71 -2.76 4.08 -3.85
CA SER A 71 -2.63 3.49 -2.50
C SER A 71 -3.50 4.18 -1.45
N TYR A 72 -3.69 5.50 -1.55
CA TYR A 72 -4.55 6.26 -0.65
C TYR A 72 -6.00 5.76 -0.65
N GLN A 73 -6.55 5.36 -1.81
CA GLN A 73 -7.94 4.88 -1.88
C GLN A 73 -8.12 3.54 -1.17
N ALA A 74 -7.16 2.63 -1.32
CA ALA A 74 -7.15 1.36 -0.60
C ALA A 74 -7.03 1.55 0.91
N VAL A 75 -6.14 2.44 1.37
CA VAL A 75 -6.00 2.79 2.80
C VAL A 75 -7.24 3.51 3.33
N LYS A 76 -7.92 4.32 2.50
CA LYS A 76 -9.18 4.94 2.89
C LYS A 76 -10.27 3.87 3.08
N ALA A 77 -10.43 2.98 2.11
CA ALA A 77 -11.39 1.88 2.19
C ALA A 77 -11.10 0.96 3.40
N LEU A 78 -9.83 0.72 3.72
CA LEU A 78 -9.39 0.01 4.92
C LEU A 78 -9.95 0.62 6.21
N LYS A 79 -9.93 1.95 6.31
CA LYS A 79 -10.41 2.68 7.49
C LYS A 79 -11.95 2.72 7.58
N GLU A 80 -12.63 2.68 6.45
CA GLU A 80 -14.10 2.73 6.36
C GLU A 80 -14.75 1.34 6.49
N THR A 81 -13.99 0.26 6.26
CA THR A 81 -14.47 -1.13 6.29
C THR A 81 -14.37 -1.73 7.70
N SER A 82 -15.29 -2.64 8.07
CA SER A 82 -15.30 -3.34 9.37
C SER A 82 -14.50 -4.66 9.33
N SER A 83 -14.09 -5.19 10.49
CA SER A 83 -13.34 -6.46 10.58
C SER A 83 -14.07 -7.62 9.89
N GLY A 84 -13.30 -8.53 9.28
CA GLY A 84 -13.84 -9.71 8.58
C GLY A 84 -14.47 -9.43 7.21
N GLN A 85 -14.34 -8.21 6.67
CA GLN A 85 -14.79 -7.87 5.32
C GLN A 85 -13.62 -7.79 4.35
N LYS A 86 -13.88 -8.08 3.07
CA LYS A 86 -12.92 -7.89 1.99
C LYS A 86 -12.98 -6.47 1.45
N ILE A 87 -11.81 -5.88 1.23
CA ILE A 87 -11.63 -4.59 0.59
C ILE A 87 -11.41 -4.84 -0.90
N LYS A 88 -12.26 -4.24 -1.74
CA LYS A 88 -12.06 -4.19 -3.18
C LYS A 88 -12.18 -2.75 -3.65
N VAL A 89 -11.14 -2.25 -4.30
CA VAL A 89 -11.07 -0.87 -4.79
C VAL A 89 -11.26 -0.86 -6.29
N ALA A 90 -12.06 0.07 -6.80
CA ALA A 90 -12.20 0.26 -8.23
C ALA A 90 -11.05 1.12 -8.76
N PRO A 91 -10.35 0.72 -9.84
CA PRO A 91 -9.35 1.57 -10.46
C PRO A 91 -9.99 2.86 -10.96
N LYS A 92 -9.32 4.00 -10.79
CA LYS A 92 -9.73 5.24 -11.46
C LYS A 92 -9.63 5.00 -12.96
N ARG A 93 -10.77 5.05 -13.66
CA ARG A 93 -10.76 5.16 -15.13
C ARG A 93 -10.08 6.48 -15.49
N LYS A 94 -8.95 6.40 -16.19
CA LYS A 94 -8.37 7.53 -16.93
C LYS A 94 -9.33 7.94 -18.05
#